data_AF-A0AAU3VEA7-F1
#
_entry.id   AF-A0AAU3VEA7-F1
#
_cell.length_a   1.000
_cell.length_b   1.000
_cell.length_c   1.000
_cell.angle_alpha   90.00
_cell.angle_beta   90.00
_cell.angle_gamma   90.00
#
_symmetry.space_group_name_H-M   'P 1'
#
loop_
_entity.id
_entity.type
_entity.pdbx_description
1 polymer ?
#
loop_
_entity_poly.entity_id
_entity_poly.type
_entity_poly.pdbx_seq_one_letter_code
_entity_poly.pdbx_strand_id
1 'polypeptide(L)'
;MAGPGDPPEGNPEGSPGGGEDEYRSVVFDESFVRAARIQEFSARERLDGSARSVRTRRLWARGGAPRQALVLVLLIAVAFGTAVYLGIRNPYDQPAPPMAQSLQITLLPLAPTAAVAAVDRARPFAGQRAEHYRAGATGYALPPARRTAHFSESQVMQALVSAKDYLVASSADPDALTGGDIRTVRTMLDPGQLDQFDRSLERPADDGRHAATGWLVRFDPARVALADDEVKVRGTMTVAEAGEGALEVVTDHTLVYAVQAATGGSGQASLFTVRRELRLRFDRADLRDKHVELLQAAVEAGPLSCVTAPVAHFLPLLAGQRPPVQPGVDPYDHRHEISSVCGVLAPAPAAGPAISPPAAGPASPSAGAPTGRSPSPASR
;
A
#
# COMPACT_ATOMS: atom_id res chain seq x y z
N MET A 1 -37.78 -15.30 -33.92
CA MET A 1 -38.72 -16.45 -33.81
C MET A 1 -39.72 -16.10 -32.71
N ALA A 2 -40.97 -15.71 -32.91
CA ALA A 2 -41.78 -15.31 -34.06
C ALA A 2 -42.91 -14.41 -33.46
N GLY A 3 -43.16 -13.24 -34.05
CA GLY A 3 -44.30 -12.39 -33.66
C GLY A 3 -45.62 -12.91 -34.26
N PRO A 4 -46.78 -12.48 -33.76
CA PRO A 4 -48.10 -12.88 -34.29
C PRO A 4 -48.22 -12.45 -35.75
N GLY A 5 -48.43 -13.41 -36.65
CA GLY A 5 -48.54 -13.17 -38.09
C GLY A 5 -49.84 -12.49 -38.48
N ASP A 6 -49.75 -11.55 -39.42
CA ASP A 6 -50.89 -10.97 -40.13
C ASP A 6 -51.64 -12.05 -40.94
N PRO A 7 -52.96 -11.89 -41.13
CA PRO A 7 -53.75 -12.82 -41.93
C PRO A 7 -53.40 -12.72 -43.42
N PRO A 8 -53.56 -13.80 -44.20
CA PRO A 8 -53.27 -13.78 -45.62
C PRO A 8 -54.24 -12.86 -46.37
N GLU A 9 -53.70 -11.83 -47.02
CA GLU A 9 -54.39 -11.09 -48.08
C GLU A 9 -54.22 -11.85 -49.39
N GLY A 10 -55.34 -12.19 -50.05
CA GLY A 10 -55.33 -12.64 -51.43
C GLY A 10 -56.33 -13.74 -51.74
N ASN A 11 -57.40 -13.37 -52.44
CA ASN A 11 -58.25 -14.31 -53.16
C ASN A 11 -57.42 -15.03 -54.23
N PRO A 12 -57.46 -16.37 -54.32
CA PRO A 12 -56.88 -17.07 -55.46
C PRO A 12 -57.71 -16.80 -56.72
N GLU A 13 -57.06 -16.30 -57.76
CA GLU A 13 -57.58 -16.32 -59.13
C GLU A 13 -57.85 -17.78 -59.54
N GLY A 14 -59.11 -18.08 -59.86
CA GLY A 14 -59.52 -19.32 -60.49
C GLY A 14 -60.36 -19.02 -61.71
N SER A 15 -59.76 -19.19 -62.89
CA SER A 15 -60.47 -19.28 -64.17
C SER A 15 -60.77 -20.77 -64.47
N PRO A 16 -61.62 -21.09 -65.46
CA PRO A 16 -63.05 -21.32 -65.32
C PRO A 16 -63.40 -22.80 -65.48
N GLY A 17 -64.37 -23.32 -64.73
CA GLY A 17 -64.90 -24.66 -64.98
C GLY A 17 -65.70 -25.21 -63.81
N GLY A 18 -67.03 -25.21 -63.93
CA GLY A 18 -67.94 -25.67 -62.88
C GLY A 18 -67.84 -27.17 -62.61
N GLY A 19 -68.09 -27.54 -61.35
CA GLY A 19 -68.16 -28.92 -60.92
C GLY A 19 -68.13 -29.07 -59.40
N GLU A 20 -69.22 -28.67 -58.75
CA GLU A 20 -69.82 -29.17 -57.49
C GLU A 20 -68.98 -29.37 -56.19
N ASP A 21 -67.66 -29.12 -56.18
CA ASP A 21 -66.80 -29.34 -55.00
C ASP A 21 -66.26 -28.05 -54.32
N GLU A 22 -66.74 -26.87 -54.71
CA GLU A 22 -66.26 -25.58 -54.17
C GLU A 22 -66.80 -25.24 -52.75
N TYR A 23 -67.83 -25.94 -52.27
CA TYR A 23 -68.52 -25.59 -51.02
C TYR A 23 -68.37 -26.61 -49.87
N ARG A 24 -67.52 -27.63 -50.01
CA ARG A 24 -67.30 -28.64 -48.95
C ARG A 24 -66.18 -28.33 -47.95
N SER A 25 -65.39 -27.29 -48.17
CA SER A 25 -64.26 -26.93 -47.29
C SER A 25 -64.55 -25.77 -46.31
N VAL A 26 -65.74 -25.16 -46.36
CA VAL A 26 -66.11 -24.08 -45.42
C VAL A 26 -66.83 -24.69 -44.22
N VAL A 27 -66.06 -25.21 -43.27
CA VAL A 27 -66.58 -25.63 -41.96
C VAL A 27 -66.66 -24.39 -41.07
N PHE A 28 -67.87 -23.97 -40.72
CA PHE A 28 -68.11 -22.86 -39.80
C PHE A 28 -67.78 -23.29 -38.36
N ASP A 29 -66.52 -23.17 -37.97
CA ASP A 29 -66.08 -23.43 -36.60
C ASP A 29 -66.41 -22.26 -35.65
N GLU A 30 -66.29 -22.48 -34.33
CA GLU A 30 -66.60 -21.44 -33.33
C GLU A 30 -65.68 -20.22 -33.45
N SER A 31 -64.48 -20.38 -34.04
CA SER A 31 -63.53 -19.29 -34.26
C SER A 31 -64.00 -18.36 -35.37
N PHE A 32 -64.55 -18.90 -36.46
CA PHE A 32 -65.14 -18.14 -37.56
C PHE A 32 -66.37 -17.34 -37.08
N VAL A 33 -67.25 -17.96 -36.29
CA VAL A 33 -68.42 -17.29 -35.73
C VAL A 33 -68.03 -16.16 -34.77
N ARG A 34 -66.96 -16.34 -33.99
CA ARG A 34 -66.44 -15.28 -33.09
C ARG A 34 -65.75 -14.14 -33.84
N ALA A 35 -65.12 -14.42 -34.98
CA ALA A 35 -64.44 -13.42 -35.80
C ALA A 35 -65.41 -12.56 -36.64
N ALA A 36 -66.68 -12.97 -36.80
CA ALA A 36 -67.69 -12.20 -37.51
C ALA A 36 -67.89 -10.81 -36.88
N ARG A 37 -67.55 -9.76 -37.64
CA ARG A 37 -67.63 -8.35 -37.19
C ARG A 37 -69.05 -7.79 -37.16
N ILE A 38 -70.01 -8.58 -37.63
CA ILE A 38 -71.38 -8.19 -37.93
C ILE A 38 -72.32 -9.24 -37.34
N GLN A 39 -73.29 -8.80 -36.53
CA GLN A 39 -74.28 -9.68 -35.90
C GLN A 39 -75.70 -9.21 -36.28
N GLU A 40 -76.52 -10.13 -36.77
CA GLU A 40 -77.96 -9.87 -37.02
C GLU A 40 -78.78 -9.95 -35.74
N PHE A 41 -79.81 -9.11 -35.65
CA PHE A 41 -80.77 -9.13 -34.55
C PHE A 41 -81.66 -10.37 -34.60
N SER A 42 -82.03 -10.89 -33.43
CA SER A 42 -82.94 -12.04 -33.32
C SER A 42 -84.36 -11.68 -33.75
N ALA A 43 -85.16 -12.69 -34.14
CA ALA A 43 -86.53 -12.48 -34.65
C ALA A 43 -87.44 -11.74 -33.65
N ARG A 44 -87.20 -11.86 -32.35
CA ARG A 44 -87.93 -11.12 -31.30
C ARG A 44 -87.54 -9.65 -31.24
N GLU A 45 -86.26 -9.32 -31.41
CA GLU A 45 -85.77 -7.94 -31.33
C GLU A 45 -86.19 -7.09 -32.54
N ARG A 46 -86.46 -7.72 -33.70
CA ARG A 46 -87.00 -7.02 -34.87
C ARG A 46 -88.45 -6.54 -34.70
N LEU A 47 -89.20 -7.10 -33.75
CA LEU A 47 -90.58 -6.67 -33.47
C LEU A 47 -90.64 -5.30 -32.77
N ASP A 48 -89.54 -4.84 -32.18
CA ASP A 48 -89.45 -3.58 -31.41
C ASP A 48 -89.11 -2.34 -32.29
N GLY A 49 -89.35 -2.42 -33.60
CA GLY A 49 -89.39 -1.24 -34.49
C GLY A 49 -88.04 -0.68 -34.97
N SER A 50 -86.95 -1.45 -34.92
CA SER A 50 -85.64 -1.00 -35.45
C SER A 50 -85.52 -1.19 -36.97
N ALA A 51 -85.34 -0.10 -37.73
CA ALA A 51 -85.32 -0.09 -39.21
C ALA A 51 -84.02 -0.61 -39.89
N ARG A 52 -83.05 -1.17 -39.13
CA ARG A 52 -81.84 -1.81 -39.70
C ARG A 52 -81.57 -3.15 -39.00
N SER A 53 -81.32 -4.20 -39.78
CA SER A 53 -81.28 -5.60 -39.33
C SER A 53 -79.96 -6.07 -38.70
N VAL A 54 -78.97 -5.19 -38.57
CA VAL A 54 -77.58 -5.56 -38.28
C VAL A 54 -76.89 -4.56 -37.33
N ARG A 55 -76.08 -5.06 -36.38
CA ARG A 55 -75.17 -4.25 -35.54
C ARG A 55 -73.71 -4.69 -35.65
N THR A 56 -72.77 -3.75 -35.53
CA THR A 56 -71.32 -4.02 -35.47
C THR A 56 -70.85 -4.24 -34.03
N ARG A 57 -70.05 -5.28 -33.79
CA ARG A 57 -69.55 -5.62 -32.45
C ARG A 57 -68.21 -4.91 -32.20
N ARG A 58 -68.14 -4.01 -31.21
CA ARG A 58 -66.86 -3.43 -30.73
C ARG A 58 -66.22 -4.37 -29.70
N LEU A 59 -65.04 -4.89 -29.99
CA LEU A 59 -64.37 -5.97 -29.23
C LEU A 59 -63.55 -5.51 -28.01
N TRP A 60 -63.67 -4.26 -27.57
CA TRP A 60 -63.07 -3.81 -26.31
C TRP A 60 -64.13 -3.35 -25.33
N ALA A 61 -64.59 -4.32 -24.53
CA ALA A 61 -65.28 -4.07 -23.28
C ALA A 61 -64.39 -4.59 -22.14
N ARG A 62 -64.14 -3.69 -21.19
CA ARG A 62 -63.30 -3.80 -19.99
C ARG A 62 -63.69 -5.00 -19.11
N GLY A 63 -62.69 -5.71 -18.58
CA GLY A 63 -62.81 -6.69 -17.48
C GLY A 63 -61.53 -6.68 -16.63
N GLY A 64 -61.66 -6.39 -15.34
CA GLY A 64 -60.59 -5.85 -14.47
C GLY A 64 -59.32 -6.68 -14.26
N ALA A 65 -58.18 -5.98 -14.25
CA ALA A 65 -56.93 -6.47 -13.64
C ALA A 65 -56.25 -5.40 -12.74
N PRO A 66 -56.91 -4.79 -11.73
CA PRO A 66 -56.25 -3.72 -10.96
C PRO A 66 -55.44 -4.21 -9.74
N ARG A 67 -55.63 -5.44 -9.25
CA ARG A 67 -55.00 -5.90 -7.99
C ARG A 67 -53.87 -6.91 -8.17
N GLN A 68 -54.06 -7.94 -8.99
CA GLN A 68 -53.04 -8.98 -9.17
C GLN A 68 -51.77 -8.45 -9.87
N ALA A 69 -51.93 -7.62 -10.91
CA ALA A 69 -50.81 -6.96 -11.58
C ALA A 69 -50.07 -6.02 -10.62
N LEU A 70 -50.80 -5.34 -9.74
CA LEU A 70 -50.22 -4.39 -8.77
C LEU A 70 -49.45 -5.13 -7.67
N VAL A 71 -49.97 -6.29 -7.20
CA VAL A 71 -49.25 -7.19 -6.28
C VAL A 71 -47.97 -7.73 -6.92
N LEU A 72 -48.04 -8.13 -8.19
CA LEU A 72 -46.86 -8.62 -8.91
C LEU A 72 -45.78 -7.54 -9.06
N VAL A 73 -46.16 -6.33 -9.45
CA VAL A 73 -45.23 -5.19 -9.54
C VAL A 73 -44.64 -4.86 -8.18
N LEU A 74 -45.44 -4.91 -7.11
CA LEU A 74 -44.96 -4.67 -5.75
C LEU A 74 -43.96 -5.75 -5.31
N LEU A 75 -44.22 -7.03 -5.62
CA LEU A 75 -43.27 -8.12 -5.34
C LEU A 75 -41.96 -7.95 -6.11
N ILE A 76 -42.02 -7.56 -7.38
CA ILE A 76 -40.81 -7.27 -8.18
C ILE A 76 -40.04 -6.10 -7.58
N ALA A 77 -40.73 -5.01 -7.22
CA ALA A 77 -40.11 -3.85 -6.61
C ALA A 77 -39.47 -4.17 -5.25
N VAL A 78 -40.11 -5.01 -4.43
CA VAL A 78 -39.55 -5.47 -3.15
C VAL A 78 -38.35 -6.38 -3.39
N ALA A 79 -38.44 -7.36 -4.29
CA ALA A 79 -37.32 -8.25 -4.60
C ALA A 79 -36.11 -7.47 -5.14
N PHE A 80 -36.35 -6.54 -6.06
CA PHE A 80 -35.30 -5.68 -6.61
C PHE A 80 -34.74 -4.73 -5.55
N GLY A 81 -35.60 -4.11 -4.74
CA GLY A 81 -35.19 -3.29 -3.61
C GLY A 81 -34.37 -4.07 -2.59
N THR A 82 -34.70 -5.34 -2.34
CA THR A 82 -33.95 -6.22 -1.44
C THR A 82 -32.60 -6.62 -2.04
N ALA A 83 -32.55 -6.92 -3.34
CA ALA A 83 -31.30 -7.22 -4.04
C ALA A 83 -30.36 -6.01 -4.09
N VAL A 84 -30.89 -4.82 -4.36
CA VAL A 84 -30.16 -3.55 -4.30
C VAL A 84 -29.72 -3.26 -2.87
N TYR A 85 -30.60 -3.46 -1.90
CA TYR A 85 -30.28 -3.27 -0.48
C TYR A 85 -29.22 -4.24 0.03
N LEU A 86 -29.24 -5.51 -0.37
CA LEU A 86 -28.19 -6.50 -0.04
C LEU A 86 -26.90 -6.28 -0.84
N GLY A 87 -26.99 -5.74 -2.06
CA GLY A 87 -25.83 -5.32 -2.84
C GLY A 87 -25.14 -4.07 -2.27
N ILE A 88 -25.91 -3.15 -1.68
CA ILE A 88 -25.41 -1.93 -1.03
C ILE A 88 -24.98 -2.20 0.43
N ARG A 89 -25.75 -2.99 1.17
CA ARG A 89 -25.36 -3.55 2.47
C ARG A 89 -24.83 -4.95 2.26
N ASN A 90 -23.62 -5.06 1.72
CA ASN A 90 -22.89 -6.32 1.70
C ASN A 90 -22.67 -6.79 3.15
N PRO A 91 -23.34 -7.85 3.66
CA PRO A 91 -23.22 -8.30 5.05
C PRO A 91 -21.90 -9.03 5.32
N TYR A 92 -21.09 -9.20 4.28
CA TYR A 92 -19.68 -9.51 4.39
C TYR A 92 -18.93 -8.20 4.35
N ASP A 93 -18.80 -7.55 5.52
CA ASP A 93 -17.63 -6.72 5.74
C ASP A 93 -16.43 -7.64 5.50
N GLN A 94 -15.87 -7.61 4.28
CA GLN A 94 -14.47 -7.96 4.16
C GLN A 94 -13.78 -6.99 5.11
N PRO A 95 -13.06 -7.47 6.14
CA PRO A 95 -12.26 -6.58 6.95
C PRO A 95 -11.50 -5.70 5.96
N ALA A 96 -11.61 -4.37 6.11
CA ALA A 96 -10.81 -3.47 5.30
C ALA A 96 -9.38 -4.02 5.31
N PRO A 97 -8.74 -4.22 4.14
CA PRO A 97 -7.38 -4.74 4.12
C PRO A 97 -6.58 -3.90 5.11
N PRO A 98 -5.89 -4.54 6.08
CA PRO A 98 -5.17 -3.81 7.10
C PRO A 98 -4.29 -2.79 6.39
N MET A 99 -4.43 -1.51 6.73
CA MET A 99 -3.58 -0.47 6.14
C MET A 99 -2.12 -0.89 6.36
N ALA A 100 -1.32 -0.81 5.29
CA ALA A 100 0.10 -1.12 5.39
C ALA A 100 0.73 -0.31 6.52
N GLN A 101 1.52 -1.00 7.34
CA GLN A 101 2.20 -0.41 8.46
C GLN A 101 3.33 0.49 7.95
N SER A 102 3.55 1.61 8.62
CA SER A 102 4.68 2.47 8.28
C SER A 102 6.00 1.85 8.72
N LEU A 103 7.00 1.86 7.83
CA LEU A 103 8.35 1.37 8.09
C LEU A 103 8.95 2.06 9.32
N GLN A 104 9.55 1.24 10.20
CA GLN A 104 10.42 1.71 11.28
C GLN A 104 11.89 1.49 10.90
N ILE A 105 12.72 2.51 11.12
CA ILE A 105 14.12 2.54 10.69
C ILE A 105 15.02 2.73 11.90
N THR A 106 16.09 1.95 11.96
CA THR A 106 17.19 2.15 12.92
C THR A 106 18.50 2.20 12.13
N LEU A 107 19.25 3.30 12.28
CA LEU A 107 20.53 3.51 11.59
C LEU A 107 21.66 3.60 12.60
N LEU A 108 22.68 2.76 12.42
CA LEU A 108 23.89 2.75 13.22
C LEU A 108 25.12 3.03 12.35
N PRO A 109 25.62 4.28 12.29
CA PRO A 109 26.87 4.58 11.60
C PRO A 109 28.07 4.05 12.38
N LEU A 110 28.99 3.39 11.68
CA LEU A 110 30.19 2.77 12.24
C LEU A 110 31.43 3.59 11.89
N ALA A 111 32.00 4.28 12.87
CA ALA A 111 33.26 4.99 12.71
C ALA A 111 34.48 4.07 12.89
N PRO A 112 35.48 4.12 11.99
CA PRO A 112 36.70 3.36 12.14
C PRO A 112 37.60 3.97 13.22
N THR A 113 38.38 3.15 13.93
CA THR A 113 39.31 3.62 14.97
C THR A 113 40.63 4.17 14.40
N ALA A 114 40.89 3.95 13.11
CA ALA A 114 42.09 4.37 12.40
C ALA A 114 41.74 4.98 11.04
N ALA A 115 42.76 5.43 10.30
CA ALA A 115 42.56 5.85 8.92
C ALA A 115 42.02 4.68 8.08
N VAL A 116 41.10 4.98 7.17
CA VAL A 116 40.51 3.98 6.28
C VAL A 116 41.60 3.42 5.35
N ALA A 117 41.71 2.10 5.29
CA ALA A 117 42.68 1.42 4.44
C ALA A 117 42.34 1.61 2.96
N ALA A 118 43.38 1.88 2.15
CA ALA A 118 43.27 1.81 0.70
C ALA A 118 43.25 0.35 0.24
N VAL A 119 42.51 0.07 -0.83
CA VAL A 119 42.54 -1.21 -1.53
C VAL A 119 42.92 -1.00 -3.00
N ASP A 120 43.44 -2.04 -3.63
CA ASP A 120 43.73 -2.03 -5.06
C ASP A 120 42.43 -1.95 -5.85
N ARG A 121 42.31 -0.94 -6.72
CA ARG A 121 41.12 -0.74 -7.54
C ARG A 121 40.88 -1.89 -8.53
N ALA A 122 41.93 -2.54 -9.02
CA ALA A 122 41.77 -3.65 -9.97
C ALA A 122 41.22 -4.92 -9.31
N ARG A 123 41.45 -5.08 -8.00
CA ARG A 123 41.00 -6.23 -7.20
C ARG A 123 40.66 -5.78 -5.76
N PRO A 124 39.60 -4.98 -5.57
CA PRO A 124 39.34 -4.29 -4.29
C PRO A 124 39.05 -5.25 -3.14
N PHE A 125 38.59 -6.47 -3.46
CA PHE A 125 38.26 -7.49 -2.47
C PHE A 125 39.38 -8.50 -2.21
N ALA A 126 40.49 -8.47 -2.94
CA ALA A 126 41.56 -9.47 -2.78
C ALA A 126 42.20 -9.40 -1.39
N GLY A 127 42.30 -10.54 -0.71
CA GLY A 127 42.81 -10.66 0.66
C GLY A 127 41.85 -10.12 1.73
N GLN A 128 40.63 -9.73 1.36
CA GLN A 128 39.62 -9.19 2.27
C GLN A 128 38.61 -10.27 2.64
N ARG A 129 37.90 -10.12 3.77
CA ARG A 129 36.84 -11.07 4.16
C ARG A 129 35.74 -11.21 3.09
N ALA A 130 35.48 -10.13 2.35
CA ALA A 130 34.47 -10.06 1.31
C ALA A 130 34.87 -10.79 0.02
N GLU A 131 36.12 -11.24 -0.14
CA GLU A 131 36.58 -11.96 -1.33
C GLU A 131 35.73 -13.22 -1.59
N HIS A 132 35.34 -13.90 -0.52
CA HIS A 132 34.56 -15.15 -0.57
C HIS A 132 33.04 -14.93 -0.60
N TYR A 133 32.59 -13.68 -0.69
CA TYR A 133 31.17 -13.37 -0.77
C TYR A 133 30.72 -13.49 -2.22
N ARG A 134 29.43 -13.72 -2.42
CA ARG A 134 28.85 -13.85 -3.75
C ARG A 134 28.60 -12.46 -4.35
N ALA A 135 28.61 -12.38 -5.66
CA ALA A 135 28.43 -11.12 -6.39
C ALA A 135 26.94 -10.77 -6.58
N GLY A 136 26.55 -9.53 -6.25
CA GLY A 136 25.24 -8.95 -6.53
C GLY A 136 24.07 -9.87 -6.18
N ALA A 137 23.18 -10.09 -7.16
CA ALA A 137 21.97 -10.90 -6.99
C ALA A 137 22.21 -12.36 -6.59
N THR A 138 23.41 -12.90 -6.84
CA THR A 138 23.75 -14.28 -6.47
C THR A 138 24.01 -14.44 -4.97
N GLY A 139 24.28 -13.34 -4.25
CA GLY A 139 24.44 -13.36 -2.79
C GLY A 139 23.15 -13.44 -2.00
N TYR A 140 22.01 -13.17 -2.64
CA TYR A 140 20.68 -13.39 -2.08
C TYR A 140 20.20 -14.80 -2.43
N ALA A 141 20.67 -15.79 -1.68
CA ALA A 141 20.23 -17.17 -1.83
C ALA A 141 18.85 -17.36 -1.18
N LEU A 142 17.91 -17.94 -1.93
CA LEU A 142 16.58 -18.23 -1.41
C LEU A 142 16.62 -19.51 -0.57
N PRO A 143 15.98 -19.53 0.61
CA PRO A 143 15.75 -20.79 1.32
C PRO A 143 14.75 -21.67 0.54
N PRO A 144 14.68 -22.98 0.83
CA PRO A 144 13.67 -23.84 0.25
C PRO A 144 12.26 -23.35 0.59
N ALA A 145 11.43 -23.11 -0.42
CA ALA A 145 10.02 -22.82 -0.21
C ALA A 145 9.30 -24.10 0.24
N ARG A 146 8.51 -24.01 1.31
CA ARG A 146 7.68 -25.11 1.81
C ARG A 146 6.28 -24.59 2.06
N ARG A 147 5.27 -25.38 1.71
CA ARG A 147 3.88 -25.10 2.09
C ARG A 147 3.79 -24.92 3.62
N THR A 148 3.06 -23.91 4.05
CA THR A 148 2.75 -23.64 5.45
C THR A 148 1.27 -23.97 5.74
N ALA A 149 0.74 -23.60 6.90
CA ALA A 149 -0.64 -23.90 7.26
C ALA A 149 -1.67 -23.21 6.34
N HIS A 150 -1.41 -21.94 5.98
CA HIS A 150 -2.33 -21.06 5.26
C HIS A 150 -1.85 -20.65 3.86
N PHE A 151 -0.59 -20.94 3.52
CA PHE A 151 0.02 -20.57 2.23
C PHE A 151 0.55 -21.78 1.47
N SER A 152 0.31 -21.80 0.16
CA SER A 152 0.88 -22.80 -0.74
C SER A 152 2.39 -22.62 -0.90
N GLU A 153 3.08 -23.68 -1.32
CA GLU A 153 4.51 -23.60 -1.64
C GLU A 153 4.81 -22.52 -2.71
N SER A 154 3.92 -22.36 -3.70
CA SER A 154 4.04 -21.33 -4.73
C SER A 154 3.92 -19.91 -4.15
N GLN A 155 3.04 -19.69 -3.17
CA GLN A 155 2.90 -18.40 -2.49
C GLN A 155 4.13 -18.08 -1.64
N VAL A 156 4.66 -19.09 -0.92
CA VAL A 156 5.90 -18.93 -0.16
C VAL A 156 7.09 -18.62 -1.08
N MET A 157 7.21 -19.33 -2.21
CA MET A 157 8.23 -19.03 -3.22
C MET A 157 8.07 -17.61 -3.77
N GLN A 158 6.83 -17.17 -4.04
CA GLN A 158 6.56 -15.82 -4.53
C GLN A 158 7.00 -14.74 -3.53
N ALA A 159 6.72 -14.91 -2.24
CA ALA A 159 7.21 -14.01 -1.19
C ALA A 159 8.74 -13.91 -1.17
N LEU A 160 9.42 -15.06 -1.24
CA LEU A 160 10.88 -15.14 -1.23
C LEU A 160 11.51 -14.48 -2.46
N VAL A 161 10.92 -14.68 -3.65
CA VAL A 161 11.37 -14.03 -4.90
C VAL A 161 11.14 -12.52 -4.84
N SER A 162 9.95 -12.06 -4.46
CA SER A 162 9.67 -10.62 -4.31
C SER A 162 10.60 -9.95 -3.29
N ALA A 163 10.88 -10.61 -2.16
CA ALA A 163 11.85 -10.14 -1.18
C ALA A 163 13.26 -10.01 -1.78
N LYS A 164 13.71 -11.02 -2.53
CA LYS A 164 15.01 -10.98 -3.21
C LYS A 164 15.08 -9.86 -4.25
N ASP A 165 14.04 -9.70 -5.07
CA ASP A 165 14.00 -8.66 -6.10
C ASP A 165 14.11 -7.27 -5.48
N TYR A 166 13.41 -7.04 -4.36
CA TYR A 166 13.54 -5.81 -3.57
C TYR A 166 14.95 -5.62 -3.00
N LEU A 167 15.57 -6.66 -2.44
CA LEU A 167 16.94 -6.59 -1.90
C LEU A 167 17.98 -6.27 -2.97
N VAL A 168 17.81 -6.82 -4.18
CA VAL A 168 18.68 -6.53 -5.32
C VAL A 168 18.50 -5.07 -5.74
N ALA A 169 17.26 -4.65 -6.03
CA ALA A 169 16.96 -3.30 -6.48
C ALA A 169 17.36 -2.23 -5.45
N SER A 170 17.18 -2.50 -4.16
CA SER A 170 17.46 -1.53 -3.09
C SER A 170 18.90 -1.52 -2.59
N SER A 171 19.77 -2.45 -3.01
CA SER A 171 21.13 -2.52 -2.43
C SER A 171 22.24 -3.05 -3.32
N ALA A 172 21.94 -3.66 -4.47
CA ALA A 172 22.94 -4.23 -5.36
C ALA A 172 22.86 -3.71 -6.80
N ASP A 173 21.80 -2.98 -7.14
CA ASP A 173 21.66 -2.33 -8.45
C ASP A 173 22.52 -1.05 -8.52
N PRO A 174 23.54 -0.98 -9.40
CA PRO A 174 24.39 0.20 -9.55
C PRO A 174 23.60 1.48 -9.83
N ASP A 175 22.50 1.39 -10.59
CA ASP A 175 21.67 2.55 -10.90
C ASP A 175 20.96 3.07 -9.64
N ALA A 176 20.56 2.19 -8.72
CA ALA A 176 20.01 2.63 -7.43
C ALA A 176 21.09 3.22 -6.51
N LEU A 177 22.31 2.68 -6.54
CA LEU A 177 23.41 3.08 -5.66
C LEU A 177 23.95 4.48 -5.97
N THR A 178 24.08 4.85 -7.24
CA THR A 178 24.73 6.11 -7.68
C THR A 178 23.83 7.08 -8.45
N GLY A 179 22.50 7.03 -8.25
CA GLY A 179 21.62 8.16 -8.55
C GLY A 179 20.61 8.02 -9.70
N GLY A 180 20.19 6.82 -10.08
CA GLY A 180 19.41 6.57 -11.29
C GLY A 180 17.95 6.16 -11.12
N ASP A 181 17.64 5.06 -10.40
CA ASP A 181 16.32 4.44 -10.57
C ASP A 181 15.63 4.02 -9.26
N ILE A 182 15.28 5.02 -8.45
CA ILE A 182 14.38 4.83 -7.29
C ILE A 182 12.99 4.32 -7.68
N ARG A 183 12.61 4.47 -8.95
CA ARG A 183 11.28 4.11 -9.46
C ARG A 183 11.07 2.61 -9.43
N THR A 184 12.10 1.82 -9.75
CA THR A 184 12.02 0.35 -9.64
C THR A 184 11.71 -0.06 -8.20
N VAL A 185 12.44 0.48 -7.21
CA VAL A 185 12.16 0.25 -5.79
C VAL A 185 10.76 0.73 -5.42
N ARG A 186 10.37 1.94 -5.83
CA ARG A 186 9.06 2.53 -5.55
C ARG A 186 7.91 1.67 -6.08
N THR A 187 8.03 1.09 -7.27
CA THR A 187 6.99 0.24 -7.87
C THR A 187 6.83 -1.13 -7.19
N MET A 188 7.83 -1.56 -6.41
CA MET A 188 7.77 -2.81 -5.66
C MET A 188 7.13 -2.63 -4.27
N LEU A 189 6.98 -1.40 -3.78
CA LEU A 189 6.42 -1.15 -2.45
C LEU A 189 4.91 -1.29 -2.45
N ASP A 190 4.36 -1.72 -1.31
CA ASP A 190 2.91 -1.63 -1.08
C ASP A 190 2.44 -0.16 -1.25
N PRO A 191 1.32 0.09 -1.97
CA PRO A 191 0.78 1.44 -2.18
C PRO A 191 0.59 2.26 -0.91
N GLY A 192 0.28 1.64 0.23
CA GLY A 192 0.14 2.29 1.53
C GLY A 192 1.43 2.83 2.12
N GLN A 193 2.60 2.43 1.59
CA GLN A 193 3.92 2.92 2.02
C GLN A 193 4.51 4.02 1.13
N LEU A 194 3.88 4.31 -0.02
CA LEU A 194 4.43 5.24 -1.01
C LEU A 194 4.59 6.66 -0.47
N ASP A 195 3.64 7.16 0.31
CA ASP A 195 3.73 8.50 0.91
C ASP A 195 4.92 8.62 1.86
N GLN A 196 5.19 7.58 2.66
CA GLN A 196 6.34 7.56 3.56
C GLN A 196 7.64 7.48 2.77
N PHE A 197 7.70 6.62 1.75
CA PHE A 197 8.86 6.48 0.88
C PHE A 197 9.19 7.79 0.17
N ASP A 198 8.20 8.42 -0.48
CA ASP A 198 8.37 9.67 -1.21
C ASP A 198 8.83 10.79 -0.25
N ARG A 199 8.22 10.90 0.93
CA ARG A 199 8.68 11.84 1.97
C ARG A 199 10.12 11.57 2.42
N SER A 200 10.51 10.30 2.56
CA SER A 200 11.87 9.91 2.96
C SER A 200 12.92 10.35 1.93
N LEU A 201 12.54 10.43 0.65
CA LEU A 201 13.43 10.90 -0.41
C LEU A 201 13.43 12.43 -0.57
N GLU A 202 12.27 13.07 -0.45
CA GLU A 202 12.14 14.53 -0.59
C GLU A 202 12.68 15.30 0.62
N ARG A 203 12.40 14.81 1.83
CA ARG A 203 12.75 15.46 3.11
C ARG A 203 13.27 14.41 4.10
N PRO A 204 14.47 13.84 3.86
CA PRO A 204 15.03 12.82 4.73
C PRO A 204 15.20 13.33 6.17
N ALA A 205 14.89 12.49 7.16
CA ALA A 205 14.99 12.84 8.58
C ALA A 205 15.44 11.65 9.44
N ASP A 206 16.12 11.93 10.56
CA ASP A 206 16.56 10.93 11.55
C ASP A 206 15.50 10.73 12.64
N ASP A 207 14.25 10.51 12.23
CA ASP A 207 13.09 10.35 13.13
C ASP A 207 12.63 8.89 13.26
N GLY A 208 13.50 7.97 12.86
CA GLY A 208 13.20 6.53 12.81
C GLY A 208 12.17 6.13 11.75
N ARG A 209 11.74 7.04 10.85
CA ARG A 209 10.73 6.74 9.83
C ARG A 209 11.07 7.24 8.44
N HIS A 210 11.82 8.33 8.32
CA HIS A 210 12.03 9.01 7.04
C HIS A 210 13.49 9.08 6.59
N ALA A 211 14.35 8.16 7.04
CA ALA A 211 15.68 8.05 6.46
C ALA A 211 15.63 7.29 5.13
N ALA A 212 15.97 7.97 4.02
CA ALA A 212 16.09 7.36 2.69
C ALA A 212 16.99 6.11 2.69
N THR A 213 18.08 6.15 3.47
CA THR A 213 19.04 5.04 3.59
C THR A 213 18.52 3.81 4.33
N GLY A 214 17.38 3.92 5.02
CA GLY A 214 16.66 2.75 5.55
C GLY A 214 15.94 1.95 4.45
N TRP A 215 15.43 2.64 3.43
CA TRP A 215 14.75 2.03 2.29
C TRP A 215 15.72 1.42 1.29
N LEU A 216 16.80 2.12 0.95
CA LEU A 216 17.78 1.64 -0.02
C LEU A 216 19.19 2.18 0.26
N VAL A 217 20.21 1.45 -0.18
CA VAL A 217 21.59 1.92 -0.13
C VAL A 217 21.78 2.95 -1.26
N ARG A 218 22.27 4.14 -0.90
CA ARG A 218 22.50 5.23 -1.85
C ARG A 218 23.76 5.99 -1.45
N PHE A 219 24.58 6.30 -2.42
CA PHE A 219 25.71 7.21 -2.28
C PHE A 219 25.37 8.57 -2.90
N ASP A 220 26.09 9.62 -2.50
CA ASP A 220 26.01 10.91 -3.17
C ASP A 220 26.90 10.87 -4.43
N PRO A 221 26.34 10.84 -5.65
CA PRO A 221 27.12 10.70 -6.88
C PRO A 221 28.04 11.89 -7.17
N ALA A 222 27.79 13.05 -6.57
CA ALA A 222 28.68 14.19 -6.70
C ALA A 222 29.99 13.99 -5.91
N ARG A 223 29.99 13.08 -4.93
CA ARG A 223 31.10 12.89 -3.98
C ARG A 223 31.72 11.51 -4.04
N VAL A 224 30.92 10.48 -4.34
CA VAL A 224 31.28 9.08 -4.24
C VAL A 224 30.94 8.37 -5.54
N ALA A 225 31.87 7.59 -6.06
CA ALA A 225 31.65 6.68 -7.17
C ALA A 225 31.99 5.25 -6.75
N LEU A 226 31.35 4.28 -7.41
CA LEU A 226 31.77 2.89 -7.30
C LEU A 226 33.14 2.72 -7.97
N ALA A 227 34.06 2.09 -7.27
CA ALA A 227 35.35 1.70 -7.82
C ALA A 227 35.26 0.38 -8.60
N ASP A 228 34.25 -0.42 -8.28
CA ASP A 228 33.84 -1.68 -8.91
C ASP A 228 32.31 -1.77 -8.81
N ASP A 229 31.64 -2.11 -9.91
CA ASP A 229 30.18 -2.25 -9.98
C ASP A 229 29.72 -3.55 -9.29
N GLU A 230 30.63 -4.49 -9.06
CA GLU A 230 30.33 -5.74 -8.38
C GLU A 230 30.26 -5.55 -6.85
N VAL A 231 29.04 -5.63 -6.31
CA VAL A 231 28.80 -5.65 -4.86
C VAL A 231 28.99 -7.06 -4.31
N LYS A 232 29.76 -7.19 -3.23
CA LYS A 232 29.94 -8.47 -2.51
C LYS A 232 28.86 -8.64 -1.44
N VAL A 233 28.09 -9.72 -1.52
CA VAL A 233 26.90 -9.95 -0.68
C VAL A 233 26.98 -11.31 0.02
N ARG A 234 26.65 -11.31 1.31
CA ARG A 234 26.49 -12.52 2.13
C ARG A 234 25.39 -12.32 3.15
N GLY A 235 24.49 -13.28 3.27
CA GLY A 235 23.44 -13.21 4.27
C GLY A 235 22.51 -14.41 4.23
N THR A 236 21.39 -14.26 4.93
CA THR A 236 20.34 -15.27 5.01
C THR A 236 18.97 -14.64 4.91
N MET A 237 18.01 -15.46 4.52
CA MET A 237 16.60 -15.12 4.41
C MET A 237 15.79 -16.26 5.02
N THR A 238 14.79 -15.92 5.81
CA THR A 238 13.87 -16.87 6.45
C THR A 238 12.44 -16.42 6.19
N VAL A 239 11.50 -17.37 6.18
CA VAL A 239 10.08 -17.11 5.97
C VAL A 239 9.25 -17.84 7.02
N ALA A 240 8.27 -17.14 7.57
CA ALA A 240 7.31 -17.66 8.54
C ALA A 240 5.91 -17.07 8.28
N GLU A 241 4.87 -17.67 8.85
CA GLU A 241 3.55 -17.05 8.86
C GLU A 241 3.46 -15.99 9.98
N ALA A 242 2.90 -14.84 9.65
CA ALA A 242 2.48 -13.81 10.59
C ALA A 242 0.95 -13.85 10.74
N GLY A 243 0.47 -14.86 11.47
CA GLY A 243 -0.96 -15.19 11.55
C GLY A 243 -1.49 -15.84 10.26
N GLU A 244 -2.81 -15.92 10.11
CA GLU A 244 -3.46 -16.64 8.99
C GLU A 244 -3.47 -15.86 7.66
N GLY A 245 -3.15 -14.56 7.73
CA GLY A 245 -3.35 -13.59 6.65
C GLY A 245 -2.09 -13.15 5.93
N ALA A 246 -0.89 -13.37 6.50
CA ALA A 246 0.35 -12.85 5.94
C ALA A 246 1.53 -13.81 6.12
N LEU A 247 2.46 -13.74 5.17
CA LEU A 247 3.82 -14.25 5.31
C LEU A 247 4.72 -13.11 5.76
N GLU A 248 5.73 -13.47 6.54
CA GLU A 248 6.81 -12.58 6.92
C GLU A 248 8.13 -13.17 6.47
N VAL A 249 8.94 -12.34 5.81
CA VAL A 249 10.29 -12.67 5.37
C VAL A 249 11.26 -11.79 6.15
N VAL A 250 12.11 -12.43 6.96
CA VAL A 250 13.19 -11.76 7.67
C VAL A 250 14.50 -12.03 6.95
N THR A 251 15.24 -10.96 6.69
CA THR A 251 16.49 -10.99 5.93
C THR A 251 17.59 -10.34 6.75
N ASP A 252 18.80 -10.90 6.72
CA ASP A 252 19.99 -10.31 7.33
C ASP A 252 21.16 -10.50 6.36
N HIS A 253 21.56 -9.40 5.72
CA HIS A 253 22.59 -9.40 4.68
C HIS A 253 23.65 -8.35 4.95
N THR A 254 24.91 -8.74 4.80
CA THR A 254 26.08 -7.87 4.74
C THR A 254 26.49 -7.68 3.28
N LEU A 255 26.59 -6.43 2.87
CA LEU A 255 27.02 -5.98 1.56
C LEU A 255 28.32 -5.20 1.69
N VAL A 256 29.25 -5.41 0.75
CA VAL A 256 30.53 -4.72 0.69
C VAL A 256 30.72 -4.12 -0.69
N TYR A 257 30.91 -2.81 -0.72
CA TYR A 257 31.08 -1.98 -1.90
C TYR A 257 32.54 -1.51 -1.99
N ALA A 258 33.10 -1.50 -3.19
CA ALA A 258 34.33 -0.76 -3.44
C ALA A 258 33.96 0.66 -3.87
N VAL A 259 34.38 1.66 -3.10
CA VAL A 259 34.03 3.07 -3.33
C VAL A 259 35.28 3.94 -3.45
N GLN A 260 35.16 5.05 -4.16
CA GLN A 260 36.19 6.05 -4.35
C GLN A 260 35.57 7.46 -4.45
N ALA A 261 36.41 8.48 -4.45
CA ALA A 261 35.95 9.84 -4.72
C ALA A 261 35.43 9.97 -6.15
N ALA A 262 34.29 10.63 -6.35
CA ALA A 262 33.74 10.89 -7.68
C ALA A 262 34.65 11.83 -8.50
N THR A 263 35.25 12.84 -7.86
CA THR A 263 36.17 13.79 -8.48
C THR A 263 37.33 14.14 -7.54
N GLY A 264 38.51 14.47 -8.11
CA GLY A 264 39.62 15.07 -7.37
C GLY A 264 40.29 14.25 -6.26
N GLY A 265 39.98 12.95 -6.14
CA GLY A 265 40.58 12.08 -5.12
C GLY A 265 41.94 11.49 -5.50
N SER A 266 42.57 10.77 -4.57
CA SER A 266 43.85 10.07 -4.76
C SER A 266 43.81 8.93 -5.80
N GLY A 267 42.63 8.65 -6.38
CA GLY A 267 42.41 7.50 -7.26
C GLY A 267 42.38 6.15 -6.53
N GLN A 268 42.53 6.15 -5.20
CA GLN A 268 42.49 4.94 -4.38
C GLN A 268 41.05 4.56 -4.05
N ALA A 269 40.78 3.26 -4.03
CA ALA A 269 39.52 2.69 -3.57
C ALA A 269 39.59 2.36 -2.07
N SER A 270 38.43 2.29 -1.44
CA SER A 270 38.24 1.80 -0.08
C SER A 270 36.97 0.94 -0.02
N LEU A 271 36.87 0.06 0.97
CA LEU A 271 35.69 -0.76 1.16
C LEU A 271 34.68 -0.07 2.09
N PHE A 272 33.42 -0.08 1.68
CA PHE A 272 32.27 0.34 2.48
C PHE A 272 31.37 -0.86 2.72
N THR A 273 30.99 -1.10 3.98
CA THR A 273 30.19 -2.24 4.40
C THR A 273 28.86 -1.78 4.95
N VAL A 274 27.78 -2.44 4.55
CA VAL A 274 26.43 -2.22 5.06
C VAL A 274 25.86 -3.58 5.48
N ARG A 275 25.40 -3.72 6.72
CA ARG A 275 24.53 -4.81 7.13
C ARG A 275 23.10 -4.30 7.23
N ARG A 276 22.18 -4.97 6.56
CA ARG A 276 20.74 -4.67 6.61
C ARG A 276 20.00 -5.88 7.14
N GLU A 277 19.27 -5.67 8.23
CA GLU A 277 18.25 -6.59 8.70
C GLU A 277 16.87 -6.00 8.36
N LEU A 278 16.13 -6.69 7.48
CA LEU A 278 14.81 -6.24 7.03
C LEU A 278 13.73 -7.26 7.42
N ARG A 279 12.61 -6.75 7.91
CA ARG A 279 11.38 -7.51 8.15
C ARG A 279 10.34 -7.10 7.13
N LEU A 280 10.05 -8.00 6.21
CA LEU A 280 9.13 -7.79 5.10
C LEU A 280 7.84 -8.58 5.35
N ARG A 281 6.70 -8.01 5.00
CA ARG A 281 5.40 -8.64 5.12
C ARG A 281 4.75 -8.76 3.74
N PHE A 282 4.00 -9.84 3.57
CA PHE A 282 3.27 -10.17 2.35
C PHE A 282 1.90 -10.71 2.71
N ASP A 283 0.85 -9.95 2.45
CA ASP A 283 -0.51 -10.47 2.44
C ASP A 283 -0.87 -11.11 1.08
N ARG A 284 -2.11 -11.56 0.91
CA ARG A 284 -2.54 -12.18 -0.37
C ARG A 284 -2.60 -11.19 -1.53
N ALA A 285 -2.85 -9.92 -1.27
CA ALA A 285 -2.80 -8.87 -2.27
C ALA A 285 -1.37 -8.56 -2.69
N ASP A 286 -0.46 -8.41 -1.74
CA ASP A 286 0.97 -8.22 -1.99
C ASP A 286 1.55 -9.34 -2.86
N LEU A 287 1.21 -10.59 -2.53
CA LEU A 287 1.66 -11.74 -3.33
C LEU A 287 1.12 -11.66 -4.75
N ARG A 288 -0.18 -11.41 -4.95
CA ARG A 288 -0.78 -11.32 -6.28
C ARG A 288 -0.18 -10.19 -7.11
N ASP A 289 -0.02 -9.02 -6.51
CA ASP A 289 0.37 -7.78 -7.18
C ASP A 289 1.91 -7.59 -7.20
N LYS A 290 2.64 -8.48 -6.52
CA LYS A 290 4.10 -8.50 -6.34
C LYS A 290 4.64 -7.27 -5.61
N HIS A 291 3.89 -6.77 -4.64
CA HIS A 291 4.36 -5.73 -3.74
C HIS A 291 5.08 -6.31 -2.52
N VAL A 292 5.80 -5.44 -1.82
CA VAL A 292 6.53 -5.70 -0.59
C VAL A 292 6.14 -4.64 0.43
N GLU A 293 5.65 -5.07 1.59
CA GLU A 293 5.45 -4.21 2.75
C GLU A 293 6.69 -4.30 3.67
N LEU A 294 7.38 -3.18 3.90
CA LEU A 294 8.52 -3.12 4.83
C LEU A 294 8.06 -2.73 6.23
N LEU A 295 8.19 -3.63 7.20
CA LEU A 295 7.86 -3.34 8.59
C LEU A 295 9.02 -2.68 9.34
N GLN A 296 10.23 -3.20 9.13
CA GLN A 296 11.41 -2.77 9.85
C GLN A 296 12.65 -2.80 8.94
N ALA A 297 13.52 -1.80 9.10
CA ALA A 297 14.86 -1.74 8.53
C ALA A 297 15.88 -1.35 9.60
N ALA A 298 16.69 -2.30 10.06
CA ALA A 298 17.86 -2.04 10.88
C ALA A 298 19.11 -2.05 10.01
N VAL A 299 19.91 -0.98 10.07
CA VAL A 299 21.06 -0.79 9.19
C VAL A 299 22.30 -0.41 9.99
N GLU A 300 23.35 -1.21 9.84
CA GLU A 300 24.70 -0.88 10.32
C GLU A 300 25.56 -0.55 9.09
N ALA A 301 26.25 0.60 9.07
CA ALA A 301 26.99 1.03 7.89
C ALA A 301 28.31 1.70 8.25
N GLY A 302 29.40 1.36 7.55
CA GLY A 302 30.71 1.97 7.78
C GLY A 302 31.77 1.63 6.73
N PRO A 303 32.87 2.37 6.67
CA PRO A 303 33.25 3.44 7.61
C PRO A 303 32.51 4.76 7.36
N LEU A 304 31.89 5.31 8.41
CA LEU A 304 31.17 6.58 8.39
C LEU A 304 31.67 7.54 9.49
N SER A 305 31.26 8.80 9.42
CA SER A 305 31.30 9.71 10.58
C SER A 305 30.06 9.51 11.45
N CYS A 306 30.24 9.47 12.78
CA CYS A 306 29.11 9.44 13.72
C CYS A 306 28.56 10.84 14.05
N VAL A 307 29.13 11.92 13.48
CA VAL A 307 28.71 13.31 13.77
C VAL A 307 27.42 13.69 13.03
N THR A 308 27.12 13.06 11.90
CA THR A 308 25.92 13.35 11.12
C THR A 308 25.27 12.05 10.68
N ALA A 309 23.97 11.90 10.97
CA ALA A 309 23.22 10.73 10.56
C ALA A 309 23.14 10.66 9.02
N PRO A 310 23.44 9.51 8.39
CA PRO A 310 23.45 9.36 6.94
C PRO A 310 22.03 9.17 6.39
N VAL A 311 21.11 10.08 6.67
CA VAL A 311 19.67 9.88 6.38
C VAL A 311 19.33 9.95 4.90
N ALA A 312 19.98 10.82 4.13
CA ALA A 312 19.70 11.02 2.71
C ALA A 312 20.54 10.10 1.81
N HIS A 313 21.84 10.06 2.09
CA HIS A 313 22.86 9.30 1.37
C HIS A 313 23.94 8.84 2.35
N PHE A 314 24.56 7.71 2.08
CA PHE A 314 25.81 7.33 2.72
C PHE A 314 26.95 8.18 2.14
N LEU A 315 27.77 8.71 3.07
CA LEU A 315 28.99 9.44 2.76
C LEU A 315 30.17 8.71 3.42
N PRO A 316 30.68 7.63 2.77
CA PRO A 316 31.81 6.86 3.27
C PRO A 316 33.02 7.73 3.57
N LEU A 317 33.73 7.42 4.66
CA LEU A 317 35.11 7.86 4.81
C LEU A 317 35.95 7.09 3.79
N LEU A 318 36.63 7.80 2.91
CA LEU A 318 37.44 7.22 1.83
C LEU A 318 38.85 6.89 2.30
N ALA A 319 39.59 6.13 1.49
CA ALA A 319 40.99 5.76 1.74
C ALA A 319 41.84 6.94 2.28
N GLY A 320 42.53 6.70 3.40
CA GLY A 320 43.36 7.68 4.10
C GLY A 320 42.61 8.65 5.03
N GLN A 321 41.28 8.75 4.91
CA GLN A 321 40.48 9.60 5.80
C GLN A 321 40.33 8.98 7.19
N ARG A 322 40.15 9.84 8.19
CA ARG A 322 39.88 9.48 9.58
C ARG A 322 38.53 10.07 9.99
N PRO A 323 37.81 9.47 10.94
CA PRO A 323 36.63 10.11 11.47
C PRO A 323 37.03 11.43 12.13
N PRO A 324 36.20 12.48 12.03
CA PRO A 324 36.40 13.67 12.84
C PRO A 324 36.32 13.30 14.32
N VAL A 325 37.01 14.07 15.17
CA VAL A 325 36.88 13.94 16.63
C VAL A 325 35.41 14.19 16.99
N GLN A 326 34.79 13.24 17.68
CA GLN A 326 33.40 13.38 18.09
C GLN A 326 33.30 14.47 19.16
N PRO A 327 32.43 15.49 18.97
CA PRO A 327 32.13 16.41 20.05
C PRO A 327 31.42 15.64 21.18
N GLY A 328 31.62 16.09 22.42
CA GLY A 328 30.86 15.56 23.54
C GLY A 328 29.37 15.89 23.40
N VAL A 329 28.50 14.96 23.81
CA VAL A 329 27.05 15.13 23.88
C VAL A 329 26.67 15.74 25.22
N ASP A 330 26.06 16.93 25.21
CA ASP A 330 25.49 17.54 26.40
C ASP A 330 24.00 17.17 26.51
N PRO A 331 23.57 16.34 27.49
CA PRO A 331 22.17 15.95 27.64
C PRO A 331 21.27 17.11 28.07
N TYR A 332 21.81 18.25 28.48
CA TYR A 332 21.07 19.46 28.84
C TYR A 332 20.88 20.43 27.66
N ASP A 333 21.52 20.19 26.51
CA ASP A 333 21.33 21.01 25.31
C ASP A 333 20.14 20.54 24.49
N HIS A 334 18.96 21.12 24.78
CA HIS A 334 17.72 20.85 24.06
C HIS A 334 17.64 21.47 22.65
N ARG A 335 18.69 22.13 22.17
CA ARG A 335 18.72 22.68 20.79
C ARG A 335 18.96 21.60 19.74
N HIS A 336 19.44 20.44 20.15
CA HIS A 336 19.67 19.29 19.29
C HIS A 336 18.62 18.21 19.57
N GLU A 337 18.16 17.56 18.51
CA GLU A 337 17.27 16.40 18.63
C GLU A 337 18.06 15.20 19.19
N ILE A 338 17.38 14.34 19.95
CA ILE A 338 17.99 13.12 20.50
C ILE A 338 18.26 12.16 19.34
N SER A 339 19.55 11.89 19.05
CA SER A 339 19.93 10.89 18.06
C SER A 339 20.03 9.50 18.69
N SER A 340 19.82 8.47 17.87
CA SER A 340 19.82 7.05 18.29
C SER A 340 21.23 6.42 18.40
N VAL A 341 22.30 7.23 18.45
CA VAL A 341 23.70 6.77 18.38
C VAL A 341 24.40 6.86 19.74
N CYS A 342 25.34 5.94 20.02
CA CYS A 342 26.19 6.01 21.21
C CYS A 342 27.16 7.21 21.12
N GLY A 343 26.90 8.25 21.92
CA GLY A 343 27.75 9.44 22.02
C GLY A 343 28.69 9.42 23.23
N VAL A 344 29.76 10.22 23.17
CA VAL A 344 30.64 10.48 24.32
C VAL A 344 30.03 11.61 25.14
N LEU A 345 29.75 11.43 26.44
CA LEU A 345 29.20 12.49 27.29
C LEU A 345 30.14 13.71 27.34
N ALA A 346 29.61 14.91 27.10
CA ALA A 346 30.35 16.15 27.23
C ALA A 346 30.83 16.34 28.69
N PRO A 347 32.06 16.83 28.90
CA PRO A 347 32.51 17.17 30.24
C PRO A 347 31.62 18.27 30.83
N ALA A 348 31.27 18.16 32.11
CA ALA A 348 30.47 19.17 32.78
C ALA A 348 31.15 20.55 32.67
N PRO A 349 30.40 21.64 32.38
CA PRO A 349 30.97 22.97 32.40
C PRO A 349 31.59 23.22 33.77
N ALA A 350 32.83 23.71 33.80
CA ALA A 350 33.51 24.05 35.05
C ALA A 350 32.64 25.06 35.81
N ALA A 351 32.31 24.76 37.06
CA ALA A 351 31.59 25.68 37.92
C ALA A 351 32.39 26.99 37.98
N GLY A 352 31.83 28.07 37.44
CA GLY A 352 32.40 29.40 37.56
C GLY A 352 32.55 29.78 39.04
N PRO A 353 33.44 30.74 39.37
CA PRO A 353 33.67 31.12 40.76
C PRO A 353 32.34 31.51 41.41
N ALA A 354 32.02 30.82 42.51
CA ALA A 354 30.84 31.09 43.29
C ALA A 354 30.82 32.59 43.63
N ILE A 355 29.78 33.30 43.18
CA ILE A 355 29.50 34.64 43.67
C ILE A 355 29.13 34.47 45.14
N SER A 356 30.08 34.76 46.03
CA SER A 356 29.83 34.80 47.46
C SER A 356 28.65 35.75 47.73
N PRO A 357 27.63 35.32 48.49
CA PRO A 357 26.52 36.20 48.82
C PRO A 357 27.05 37.41 49.61
N PRO A 358 26.51 38.62 49.40
CA PRO A 358 26.96 39.81 50.11
C PRO A 358 26.72 39.64 51.61
N ALA A 359 27.72 40.01 52.40
CA ALA A 359 27.67 39.95 53.86
C ALA A 359 26.46 40.73 54.40
N ALA A 360 25.65 40.06 55.23
CA ALA A 360 24.51 40.66 55.89
C ALA A 360 24.96 41.81 56.82
N GLY A 361 24.52 43.03 56.52
CA GLY A 361 24.63 44.17 57.43
C GLY A 361 23.71 43.99 58.66
N PRO A 362 24.01 44.67 59.79
CA PRO A 362 23.38 44.38 61.06
C PRO A 362 21.90 44.79 61.13
N ALA A 363 21.13 43.97 61.85
CA ALA A 363 19.70 44.04 62.04
C ALA A 363 19.23 45.26 62.88
N SER A 364 18.14 45.89 62.45
CA SER A 364 17.34 46.81 63.25
C SER A 364 16.17 46.06 63.91
N PRO A 365 15.89 46.27 65.21
CA PRO A 365 14.89 45.50 65.94
C PRO A 365 13.45 45.98 65.71
N SER A 366 12.56 44.99 65.73
CA SER A 366 11.10 45.05 65.60
C SER A 366 10.39 45.68 66.81
N ALA A 367 9.43 46.57 66.54
CA ALA A 367 8.26 46.85 67.38
C ALA A 367 7.01 46.61 66.50
N GLY A 368 5.90 46.05 66.93
CA GLY A 368 5.41 45.46 68.16
C GLY A 368 4.02 44.89 67.83
N ALA A 369 3.58 43.88 68.57
CA ALA A 369 2.28 43.22 68.40
C ALA A 369 1.07 44.18 68.51
N PRO A 370 -0.12 43.75 68.07
CA PRO A 370 -1.06 43.33 69.10
C PRO A 370 -1.87 42.07 68.79
N THR A 371 -2.36 41.52 69.90
CA THR A 371 -3.12 40.31 70.12
C THR A 371 -4.56 40.40 69.61
N GLY A 372 -5.11 39.24 69.24
CA GLY A 372 -6.47 39.10 68.70
C GLY A 372 -7.58 39.11 69.74
N ARG A 373 -8.81 39.36 69.25
CA ARG A 373 -10.07 38.97 69.89
C ARG A 373 -11.18 38.87 68.82
N SER A 374 -11.78 37.68 68.73
CA SER A 374 -13.02 37.31 68.00
C SER A 374 -14.29 37.97 68.63
N PRO A 375 -15.54 37.70 68.18
CA PRO A 375 -16.08 37.21 66.89
C PRO A 375 -17.30 38.06 66.35
N SER A 376 -17.85 37.64 65.21
CA SER A 376 -19.18 37.92 64.56
C SER A 376 -20.38 38.25 65.49
N PRO A 377 -21.51 38.88 65.04
CA PRO A 377 -22.29 38.48 63.85
C PRO A 377 -23.06 39.58 63.05
N ALA A 378 -23.64 39.11 61.94
CA ALA A 378 -24.66 39.64 61.03
C ALA A 378 -25.54 40.85 61.44
N SER A 379 -25.84 41.74 60.49
CA SER A 379 -27.17 41.86 59.85
C SER A 379 -27.34 43.14 59.00
N ARG A 380 -28.11 42.97 57.92
CA ARG A 380 -28.78 43.94 57.01
C ARG A 380 -27.97 44.61 55.91
#